data_AF-A0A352L5D5-F1
#
_entry.id   AF-A0A352L5D5-F1
#
_cell.length_a   1.000
_cell.length_b   1.000
_cell.length_c   1.000
_cell.angle_alpha   90.00
_cell.angle_beta   90.00
_cell.angle_gamma   90.00
#
_symmetry.space_group_name_H-M   'P 1'
#
loop_
_entity.id
_entity.type
_entity.pdbx_description
1 polymer ?
#
loop_
_entity_poly.entity_id
_entity_poly.type
_entity_poly.pdbx_seq_one_letter_code
_entity_poly.pdbx_strand_id
1 'polypeptide(L)'
;MIPDTLRQQIDQWLDGDLPEGERARLKESLEQTPEALEFLSDRALLHTMLARSAAFDSLTPSAALDYSEVNHSSNKPLVQPCRLLAQPWIWASSATLACLLLISMLLLPNVMASPAELVQKTLAEYRTAIDRCYAVKVETEGRTLRKRLPGRAVPADSKLWVRGNSFVQFFDSSGDQLVWGRDAQGAVWFTLSGKSAAIFAANEIPDVLQDVCDLRILDVTTMLESLLRDYDLKYTDREDSNHTILASPRPDLSNSKYGNVEIEIDTRSGLIRRVSLERLRAKRVLAVISFSLEETQNREDSFYEVRTHLQPNADALERGIGFGRRSDLLREFLQKLRFPNATP
;
A
#
# COMPACT_ATOMS: atom_id res chain seq x y z
N MET A 1 -7.71 -12.99 -36.90
CA MET A 1 -6.48 -12.55 -36.21
C MET A 1 -6.08 -11.19 -36.77
N ILE A 2 -6.11 -10.14 -35.93
CA ILE A 2 -5.88 -8.75 -36.36
C ILE A 2 -4.39 -8.53 -36.67
N PRO A 3 -4.02 -8.01 -37.86
CA PRO A 3 -2.64 -7.67 -38.20
C PRO A 3 -2.02 -6.67 -37.21
N ASP A 4 -0.74 -6.86 -36.84
CA ASP A 4 -0.06 -5.99 -35.87
C ASP A 4 0.04 -4.54 -36.35
N THR A 5 0.17 -4.34 -37.67
CA THR A 5 0.15 -3.00 -38.29
C THR A 5 -1.17 -2.28 -38.05
N LEU A 6 -2.30 -2.99 -38.13
CA LEU A 6 -3.62 -2.43 -37.87
C LEU A 6 -3.82 -2.11 -36.39
N ARG A 7 -3.31 -2.96 -35.48
CA ARG A 7 -3.31 -2.67 -34.04
C ARG A 7 -2.54 -1.38 -33.72
N GLN A 8 -1.34 -1.24 -34.30
CA GLN A 8 -0.51 -0.06 -34.11
C GLN A 8 -1.19 1.21 -34.64
N GLN A 9 -1.87 1.15 -35.79
CA GLN A 9 -2.63 2.28 -36.33
C GLN A 9 -3.83 2.66 -35.45
N ILE A 10 -4.51 1.68 -34.85
CA ILE A 10 -5.60 1.91 -33.88
C ILE A 10 -5.07 2.64 -32.65
N ASP A 11 -3.97 2.17 -32.05
CA ASP A 11 -3.38 2.84 -30.87
C ASP A 11 -2.94 4.28 -31.22
N GLN A 12 -2.21 4.47 -32.32
CA GLN A 12 -1.82 5.80 -32.81
C GLN A 12 -3.01 6.73 -33.06
N TRP A 13 -4.13 6.19 -33.54
CA TRP A 13 -5.35 6.97 -33.76
C TRP A 13 -5.99 7.41 -32.44
N LEU A 14 -6.05 6.51 -31.45
CA LEU A 14 -6.57 6.80 -30.11
C LEU A 14 -5.69 7.80 -29.34
N ASP A 15 -4.38 7.79 -29.59
CA ASP A 15 -3.42 8.75 -29.04
C ASP A 15 -3.45 10.12 -29.74
N GLY A 16 -4.08 10.20 -30.92
CA GLY A 16 -4.11 11.41 -31.75
C GLY A 16 -2.88 11.61 -32.64
N ASP A 17 -1.96 10.65 -32.65
CA ASP A 17 -0.69 10.68 -33.38
C ASP A 17 -0.79 10.13 -34.81
N LEU A 18 -1.92 9.54 -35.21
CA LEU A 18 -2.07 8.98 -36.55
C LEU A 18 -2.15 10.09 -37.62
N PRO A 19 -1.23 10.11 -38.61
CA PRO A 19 -1.23 11.09 -39.69
C PRO A 19 -2.53 11.10 -40.48
N GLU A 20 -2.96 12.28 -40.94
CA GLU A 20 -4.25 12.44 -41.62
C GLU A 20 -4.39 11.55 -42.87
N GLY A 21 -3.30 11.36 -43.62
CA GLY A 21 -3.27 10.48 -44.80
C GLY A 21 -3.45 8.99 -44.47
N GLU A 22 -3.23 8.57 -43.23
CA GLU A 22 -3.41 7.18 -42.79
C GLU A 22 -4.80 6.90 -42.21
N ARG A 23 -5.54 7.93 -41.80
CA ARG A 23 -6.89 7.78 -41.21
C ARG A 23 -7.89 7.14 -42.17
N ALA A 24 -7.81 7.46 -43.46
CA ALA A 24 -8.66 6.85 -44.48
C ALA A 24 -8.39 5.35 -44.63
N ARG A 25 -7.11 4.95 -44.59
CA ARG A 25 -6.70 3.54 -44.66
C ARG A 25 -7.09 2.76 -43.41
N LEU A 26 -6.97 3.38 -42.23
CA LEU A 26 -7.44 2.78 -40.99
C LEU A 26 -8.96 2.52 -41.06
N LYS A 27 -9.74 3.52 -41.52
CA LYS A 27 -11.19 3.37 -41.69
C LYS A 27 -11.53 2.19 -42.62
N GLU A 28 -10.91 2.14 -43.80
CA GLU A 28 -11.12 1.03 -44.75
C GLU A 28 -10.74 -0.33 -44.14
N SER A 29 -9.64 -0.39 -43.40
CA SER A 29 -9.18 -1.63 -42.74
C SER A 29 -10.13 -2.11 -41.64
N LEU A 30 -10.73 -1.16 -40.88
CA LEU A 30 -11.74 -1.44 -39.85
C LEU A 30 -13.05 -1.94 -40.46
N GLU A 31 -13.47 -1.41 -41.61
CA GLU A 31 -14.66 -1.86 -42.34
C GLU A 31 -14.49 -3.29 -42.87
N GLN A 32 -13.27 -3.65 -43.31
CA GLN A 32 -12.96 -4.98 -43.84
C GLN A 32 -12.71 -6.03 -42.74
N THR A 33 -12.43 -5.62 -41.50
CA THR A 33 -12.00 -6.51 -40.42
C THR A 33 -12.86 -6.33 -39.16
N PRO A 34 -13.99 -7.06 -39.01
CA PRO A 34 -14.90 -6.91 -37.87
C PRO A 34 -14.22 -7.13 -36.50
N GLU A 35 -13.27 -8.07 -36.41
CA GLU A 35 -12.49 -8.31 -35.18
C GLU A 35 -11.70 -7.05 -34.75
N ALA A 36 -11.25 -6.22 -35.71
CA ALA A 36 -10.51 -5.01 -35.42
C ALA A 36 -11.40 -3.90 -34.83
N LEU A 37 -12.71 -3.90 -35.13
CA LEU A 37 -13.68 -3.00 -34.50
C LEU A 37 -13.92 -3.35 -33.03
N GLU A 38 -13.99 -4.65 -32.71
CA GLU A 38 -14.10 -5.10 -31.32
C GLU A 38 -12.85 -4.70 -30.53
N PHE A 39 -11.66 -4.94 -31.10
CA PHE A 39 -10.39 -4.49 -30.52
C PHE A 39 -10.32 -2.97 -30.34
N LEU A 40 -10.75 -2.18 -31.34
CA LEU A 40 -10.83 -0.73 -31.24
C LEU A 40 -11.75 -0.29 -30.11
N SER A 41 -12.92 -0.94 -29.95
CA SER A 41 -13.90 -0.60 -28.92
C SER A 41 -13.35 -0.86 -27.52
N ASP A 42 -12.74 -2.03 -27.31
CA ASP A 42 -12.06 -2.37 -26.06
C ASP A 42 -10.95 -1.37 -25.74
N ARG A 43 -10.19 -0.97 -26.75
CA ARG A 43 -9.07 -0.05 -26.59
C ARG A 43 -9.54 1.37 -26.31
N ALA A 44 -10.54 1.87 -27.02
CA ALA A 44 -11.16 3.17 -26.77
C ALA A 44 -11.77 3.26 -25.36
N LEU A 45 -12.38 2.17 -24.87
CA LEU A 45 -12.89 2.11 -23.50
C LEU A 45 -11.75 2.25 -22.48
N LEU A 46 -10.64 1.53 -22.67
CA LEU A 46 -9.47 1.65 -21.81
C LEU A 46 -8.90 3.07 -21.85
N HIS A 47 -8.75 3.68 -23.02
CA HIS A 47 -8.31 5.09 -23.14
C HIS A 47 -9.24 6.04 -22.41
N THR A 48 -10.56 5.82 -22.51
CA THR A 48 -11.55 6.65 -21.81
C THR A 48 -11.41 6.51 -20.30
N MET A 49 -11.17 5.30 -19.79
CA MET A 49 -10.92 5.06 -18.36
C MET A 49 -9.64 5.78 -17.90
N LEU A 50 -8.56 5.69 -18.68
CA LEU A 50 -7.27 6.34 -18.39
C LEU A 50 -7.35 7.88 -18.48
N ALA A 51 -8.05 8.42 -19.47
CA ALA A 51 -8.23 9.86 -19.63
C ALA A 51 -9.14 10.44 -18.54
N ARG A 52 -10.16 9.68 -18.13
CA ARG A 52 -11.07 10.10 -17.06
C ARG A 52 -10.37 10.16 -15.71
N SER A 53 -9.50 9.19 -15.38
CA SER A 53 -8.72 9.24 -14.15
C SER A 53 -7.80 10.48 -14.13
N ALA A 54 -7.20 10.84 -15.27
CA ALA A 54 -6.36 12.04 -15.37
C ALA A 54 -7.14 13.37 -15.28
N ALA A 55 -8.40 13.43 -15.72
CA ALA A 55 -9.19 14.66 -15.73
C ALA A 55 -9.69 15.07 -14.33
N PHE A 56 -9.95 14.11 -13.43
CA PHE A 56 -10.40 14.40 -12.06
C PHE A 56 -9.34 15.12 -11.22
N ASP A 57 -8.05 14.96 -11.54
CA ASP A 57 -6.95 15.62 -10.84
C ASP A 57 -6.76 17.10 -11.20
N SER A 58 -7.39 17.59 -12.27
CA SER A 58 -7.31 19.01 -12.66
C SER A 58 -8.24 19.92 -11.84
N LEU A 59 -9.05 19.35 -10.95
CA LEU A 59 -10.09 20.08 -10.20
C LEU A 59 -9.84 20.19 -8.70
N THR A 60 -8.67 19.82 -8.17
CA THR A 60 -8.28 20.15 -6.80
C THR A 60 -7.60 21.52 -6.77
N PRO A 61 -8.25 22.58 -6.25
CA PRO A 61 -7.56 23.84 -5.99
C PRO A 61 -6.59 23.58 -4.85
N SER A 62 -5.30 23.75 -5.13
CA SER A 62 -4.26 23.83 -4.11
C SER A 62 -4.56 25.03 -3.20
N ALA A 63 -5.33 24.80 -2.14
CA ALA A 63 -5.48 25.74 -1.05
C ALA A 63 -4.19 25.69 -0.23
N ALA A 64 -3.19 26.44 -0.72
CA ALA A 64 -2.00 26.77 0.04
C ALA A 64 -2.43 27.54 1.30
N LEU A 65 -2.44 26.85 2.44
CA LEU A 65 -2.56 27.48 3.74
C LEU A 65 -1.24 28.17 4.05
N ASP A 66 -1.28 29.49 3.89
CA ASP A 66 -0.29 30.47 4.31
C ASP A 66 -0.16 30.46 5.84
N TYR A 67 0.79 29.68 6.37
CA TYR A 67 1.16 29.75 7.79
C TYR A 67 2.12 30.91 7.98
N SER A 68 1.56 32.08 8.31
CA SER A 68 2.31 33.24 8.77
C SER A 68 3.08 32.93 10.07
N GLU A 69 4.39 33.16 10.02
CA GLU A 69 5.29 33.28 11.16
C GLU A 69 4.79 34.29 12.19
N VAL A 70 4.59 33.86 13.43
CA VAL A 70 4.49 34.78 14.58
C VAL A 70 5.79 34.68 15.39
N ASN A 71 6.67 35.64 15.10
CA ASN A 71 7.86 35.97 15.89
C ASN A 71 7.46 36.56 17.25
N HIS A 72 7.80 35.90 18.36
CA HIS A 72 7.91 36.57 19.66
C HIS A 72 9.23 36.21 20.36
N SER A 73 10.20 37.09 20.10
CA SER A 73 11.39 37.31 20.93
C SER A 73 11.04 38.30 22.04
N SER A 74 11.28 37.93 23.30
CA SER A 74 11.61 38.93 24.32
C SER A 74 12.41 38.31 25.47
N ASN A 75 13.72 38.52 25.41
CA ASN A 75 14.62 38.44 26.54
C ASN A 75 14.29 39.55 27.56
N LYS A 76 14.40 39.26 28.86
CA LYS A 76 15.23 40.05 29.79
C LYS A 76 15.42 39.38 31.18
N PRO A 77 16.48 39.76 31.92
CA PRO A 77 17.15 38.92 32.91
C PRO A 77 16.94 39.32 34.39
N LEU A 78 17.39 38.41 35.27
CA LEU A 78 18.02 38.58 36.59
C LEU A 78 17.48 39.64 37.57
N VAL A 79 16.87 39.19 38.68
CA VAL A 79 17.13 39.72 40.03
C VAL A 79 17.13 38.57 41.05
N GLN A 80 18.09 38.62 41.96
CA GLN A 80 18.51 37.62 42.95
C GLN A 80 17.95 38.01 44.36
N PRO A 81 18.49 37.50 45.48
CA PRO A 81 17.96 36.47 46.38
C PRO A 81 17.30 37.00 47.68
N CYS A 82 16.59 36.14 48.44
CA CYS A 82 16.43 36.34 49.89
C CYS A 82 16.39 35.04 50.71
N ARG A 83 17.44 34.96 51.55
CA ARG A 83 17.76 34.17 52.75
C ARG A 83 16.64 33.40 53.50
N LEU A 84 16.99 32.15 53.80
CA LEU A 84 17.03 31.49 55.12
C LEU A 84 15.97 31.89 56.15
N LEU A 85 15.09 30.94 56.49
CA LEU A 85 14.71 30.65 57.87
C LEU A 85 14.52 29.13 58.05
N ALA A 86 15.21 28.61 59.05
CA ALA A 86 15.27 27.21 59.41
C ALA A 86 13.96 26.72 60.02
N GLN A 87 13.55 25.50 59.68
CA GLN A 87 12.58 24.75 60.47
C GLN A 87 12.92 23.25 60.42
N PRO A 88 13.65 22.72 61.41
CA PRO A 88 13.97 21.31 61.47
C PRO A 88 12.89 20.62 62.30
N TRP A 89 11.83 20.12 61.67
CA TRP A 89 10.91 19.11 62.26
C TRP A 89 9.86 18.56 61.27
N ILE A 90 10.25 18.35 60.00
CA ILE A 90 9.42 17.66 59.01
C ILE A 90 10.26 16.58 58.30
N TRP A 91 10.79 15.62 59.05
CA TRP A 91 11.51 14.46 58.49
C TRP A 91 10.95 13.12 58.98
N ALA A 92 9.77 13.11 59.61
CA ALA A 92 9.09 11.87 60.00
C ALA A 92 7.85 11.56 59.12
N SER A 93 7.38 12.50 58.29
CA SER A 93 6.15 12.33 57.49
C SER A 93 6.39 12.06 56.00
N SER A 94 7.62 12.21 55.49
CA SER A 94 7.93 11.94 54.08
C SER A 94 8.11 10.43 53.79
N ALA A 95 8.62 9.68 54.76
CA ALA A 95 8.88 8.24 54.59
C ALA A 95 7.59 7.42 54.46
N THR A 96 6.51 7.79 55.17
CA THR A 96 5.22 7.10 55.09
C THR A 96 4.51 7.35 53.76
N LEU A 97 4.55 8.58 53.23
CA LEU A 97 4.04 8.90 51.89
C LEU A 97 4.83 8.19 50.80
N ALA A 98 6.17 8.15 50.90
CA ALA A 98 7.01 7.44 49.96
C ALA A 98 6.78 5.92 50.00
N CYS A 99 6.67 5.31 51.19
CA CYS A 99 6.34 3.89 51.32
C CYS A 99 4.94 3.57 50.81
N LEU A 100 3.93 4.40 51.05
CA LEU A 100 2.59 4.21 50.50
C LEU A 100 2.57 4.35 48.97
N LEU A 101 3.33 5.28 48.39
CA LEU A 101 3.49 5.40 46.93
C LEU A 101 4.21 4.19 46.34
N LEU A 102 5.23 3.68 47.02
CA LEU A 102 6.04 2.55 46.55
C LEU A 102 5.28 1.22 46.70
N ILE A 103 4.54 1.04 47.80
CA ILE A 103 3.60 -0.07 47.99
C ILE A 103 2.44 0.03 46.99
N SER A 104 1.91 1.24 46.73
CA SER A 104 0.91 1.48 45.69
C SER A 104 1.45 1.11 44.31
N MET A 105 2.69 1.47 43.97
CA MET A 105 3.32 1.08 42.70
C MET A 105 3.57 -0.42 42.60
N LEU A 106 3.86 -1.10 43.71
CA LEU A 106 4.08 -2.56 43.74
C LEU A 106 2.78 -3.37 43.75
N LEU A 107 1.68 -2.79 44.25
CA LEU A 107 0.36 -3.45 44.36
C LEU A 107 -0.63 -3.05 43.26
N LEU A 108 -0.33 -2.02 42.47
CA LEU A 108 -1.09 -1.76 41.24
C LEU A 108 -0.88 -2.97 40.33
N PRO A 109 -1.93 -3.76 40.03
CA PRO A 109 -1.81 -4.81 39.03
C PRO A 109 -1.27 -4.13 37.78
N ASN A 110 -0.24 -4.69 37.13
CA ASN A 110 0.22 -4.23 35.83
C ASN A 110 -1.04 -4.03 34.98
N VAL A 111 -1.44 -2.76 34.79
CA VAL A 111 -2.65 -2.43 34.05
C VAL A 111 -2.31 -2.91 32.65
N MET A 112 -2.82 -4.10 32.32
CA MET A 112 -2.44 -4.77 31.10
C MET A 112 -2.85 -3.85 29.97
N ALA A 113 -1.87 -3.50 29.13
CA ALA A 113 -2.08 -2.54 28.07
C ALA A 113 -3.35 -2.92 27.30
N SER A 114 -4.27 -1.97 27.16
CA SER A 114 -5.45 -2.18 26.32
C SER A 114 -5.02 -2.50 24.87
N PRO A 115 -5.85 -3.18 24.06
CA PRO A 115 -5.51 -3.41 22.66
C PRO A 115 -5.13 -2.12 21.93
N ALA A 116 -5.84 -1.02 22.24
CA ALA A 116 -5.57 0.30 21.67
C ALA A 116 -4.20 0.85 22.07
N GLU A 117 -3.81 0.73 23.34
CA GLU A 117 -2.48 1.14 23.79
C GLU A 117 -1.36 0.34 23.12
N LEU A 118 -1.55 -0.98 22.95
CA LEU A 118 -0.58 -1.82 22.22
C LEU A 118 -0.48 -1.39 20.75
N VAL A 119 -1.61 -1.19 20.07
CA VAL A 119 -1.65 -0.71 18.67
C VAL A 119 -1.00 0.66 18.54
N GLN A 120 -1.24 1.57 19.48
CA GLN A 120 -0.63 2.90 19.50
C GLN A 120 0.89 2.83 19.69
N LYS A 121 1.37 1.97 20.60
CA LYS A 121 2.81 1.72 20.79
C LYS A 121 3.43 1.14 19.51
N THR A 122 2.79 0.15 18.89
CA THR A 122 3.23 -0.42 17.62
C THR A 122 3.25 0.62 16.51
N LEU A 123 2.25 1.51 16.41
CA LEU A 123 2.24 2.61 15.44
C LEU A 123 3.46 3.52 15.61
N ALA A 124 3.86 3.84 16.84
CA ALA A 124 5.06 4.63 17.09
C ALA A 124 6.33 3.93 16.58
N GLU A 125 6.43 2.61 16.75
CA GLU A 125 7.55 1.81 16.23
C GLU A 125 7.58 1.79 14.70
N TYR A 126 6.42 1.73 14.04
CA TYR A 126 6.32 1.67 12.58
C TYR A 126 6.59 2.99 11.86
N ARG A 127 6.68 4.10 12.59
CA ARG A 127 7.16 5.38 12.05
C ARG A 127 8.68 5.43 11.85
N THR A 128 9.41 4.41 12.29
CA THR A 128 10.84 4.26 12.03
C THR A 128 11.12 3.80 10.60
N ALA A 129 12.22 4.28 10.01
CA ALA A 129 12.62 4.00 8.63
C ALA A 129 13.33 2.63 8.44
N ILE A 130 12.81 1.57 9.04
CA ILE A 130 13.32 0.20 8.88
C ILE A 130 12.52 -0.52 7.79
N ASP A 131 13.19 -1.24 6.87
CA ASP A 131 12.46 -2.06 5.89
C ASP A 131 11.96 -3.34 6.49
N ARG A 132 10.81 -3.76 5.97
CA ARG A 132 10.12 -4.96 6.41
C ARG A 132 9.74 -5.77 5.19
N CYS A 133 10.10 -7.05 5.20
CA CYS A 133 9.74 -8.02 4.18
C CYS A 133 8.59 -8.89 4.69
N TYR A 134 7.51 -8.93 3.94
CA TYR A 134 6.33 -9.73 4.23
C TYR A 134 6.13 -10.80 3.15
N ALA A 135 5.86 -12.03 3.57
CA ALA A 135 5.21 -13.02 2.73
C ALA A 135 3.73 -12.63 2.59
N VAL A 136 3.24 -12.51 1.36
CA VAL A 136 1.87 -12.08 1.06
C VAL A 136 1.09 -13.21 0.43
N LYS A 137 -0.04 -13.54 1.04
CA LYS A 137 -1.01 -14.53 0.57
C LYS A 137 -2.34 -13.86 0.30
N VAL A 138 -2.94 -14.13 -0.85
CA VAL A 138 -4.24 -13.56 -1.25
C VAL A 138 -5.25 -14.67 -1.47
N GLU A 139 -6.35 -14.63 -0.72
CA GLU A 139 -7.47 -15.56 -0.81
C GLU A 139 -8.72 -14.80 -1.30
N THR A 140 -9.19 -15.06 -2.52
CA THR A 140 -10.39 -14.39 -3.05
C THR A 140 -11.67 -15.08 -2.58
N GLU A 141 -12.64 -14.30 -2.10
CA GLU A 141 -13.89 -14.84 -1.59
C GLU A 141 -14.73 -15.42 -2.74
N GLY A 142 -15.22 -16.64 -2.58
CA GLY A 142 -15.89 -17.44 -3.63
C GLY A 142 -15.37 -18.87 -3.81
N ARG A 143 -14.40 -19.32 -3.00
CA ARG A 143 -13.85 -20.69 -3.06
C ARG A 143 -13.77 -21.44 -1.74
N THR A 144 -14.41 -20.96 -0.69
CA THR A 144 -14.75 -21.82 0.43
C THR A 144 -16.02 -22.61 0.04
N LEU A 145 -15.89 -23.94 -0.09
CA LEU A 145 -16.98 -24.94 -0.04
C LEU A 145 -17.80 -25.37 -1.28
N ARG A 146 -17.44 -25.04 -2.54
CA ARG A 146 -17.89 -25.88 -3.68
C ARG A 146 -16.70 -26.56 -4.34
N LYS A 147 -16.59 -27.88 -4.10
CA LYS A 147 -15.71 -28.87 -4.73
C LYS A 147 -14.60 -28.24 -5.57
N ARG A 148 -13.38 -28.16 -4.99
CA ARG A 148 -12.17 -27.80 -5.74
C ARG A 148 -12.16 -28.59 -7.05
N LEU A 149 -12.43 -27.91 -8.15
CA LEU A 149 -12.15 -28.46 -9.47
C LEU A 149 -10.63 -28.71 -9.52
N PRO A 150 -10.18 -29.92 -9.87
CA PRO A 150 -8.76 -30.17 -10.06
C PRO A 150 -8.26 -29.25 -11.18
N GLY A 151 -7.16 -28.54 -10.93
CA GLY A 151 -6.47 -27.73 -11.94
C GLY A 151 -6.47 -26.21 -11.74
N ARG A 152 -7.10 -25.66 -10.69
CA ARG A 152 -7.10 -24.20 -10.49
C ARG A 152 -6.04 -23.79 -9.46
N ALA A 153 -4.87 -23.42 -9.97
CA ALA A 153 -3.68 -23.14 -9.19
C ALA A 153 -3.89 -22.05 -8.13
N VAL A 154 -3.30 -22.28 -6.95
CA VAL A 154 -3.19 -21.30 -5.85
C VAL A 154 -2.33 -20.14 -6.36
N PRO A 155 -2.67 -18.86 -6.09
CA PRO A 155 -1.77 -17.76 -6.43
C PRO A 155 -0.41 -18.00 -5.79
N ALA A 156 0.68 -17.80 -6.55
CA ALA A 156 2.03 -17.92 -6.02
C ALA A 156 2.20 -16.97 -4.82
N ASP A 157 2.86 -17.47 -3.77
CA ASP A 157 3.29 -16.63 -2.65
C ASP A 157 4.18 -15.51 -3.21
N SER A 158 4.02 -14.30 -2.67
CA SER A 158 4.79 -13.14 -3.10
C SER A 158 5.50 -12.50 -1.92
N LYS A 159 6.64 -11.86 -2.18
CA LYS A 159 7.41 -11.16 -1.15
C LYS A 159 7.26 -9.67 -1.33
N LEU A 160 6.86 -8.95 -0.28
CA LEU A 160 6.63 -7.52 -0.27
C LEU A 160 7.60 -6.83 0.69
N TRP A 161 8.49 -6.01 0.15
CA TRP A 161 9.33 -5.08 0.89
C TRP A 161 8.63 -3.72 1.01
N VAL A 162 8.62 -3.14 2.21
CA VAL A 162 7.97 -1.84 2.48
C VAL A 162 8.89 -0.92 3.30
N ARG A 163 8.96 0.36 2.91
CA ARG A 163 9.54 1.48 3.66
C ARG A 163 8.67 2.72 3.51
N GLY A 164 7.95 3.09 4.56
CA GLY A 164 7.01 4.21 4.50
C GLY A 164 6.01 4.00 3.37
N ASN A 165 6.03 4.91 2.38
CA ASN A 165 5.15 4.85 1.20
C ASN A 165 5.74 4.08 0.02
N SER A 166 7.03 3.71 0.08
CA SER A 166 7.71 2.95 -0.96
C SER A 166 7.55 1.46 -0.74
N PHE A 167 7.42 0.70 -1.83
CA PHE A 167 7.40 -0.76 -1.75
C PHE A 167 8.00 -1.41 -2.99
N VAL A 168 8.43 -2.67 -2.85
CA VAL A 168 8.74 -3.56 -3.97
C VAL A 168 8.15 -4.93 -3.67
N GLN A 169 7.43 -5.51 -4.62
CA GLN A 169 6.88 -6.84 -4.50
C GLN A 169 7.33 -7.74 -5.64
N PHE A 170 7.76 -8.94 -5.25
CA PHE A 170 8.26 -9.98 -6.14
C PHE A 170 7.24 -11.10 -6.28
N PHE A 171 7.01 -11.52 -7.52
CA PHE A 171 6.19 -12.68 -7.87
C PHE A 171 7.01 -13.63 -8.72
N ASP A 172 7.09 -14.88 -8.27
CA ASP A 172 7.65 -15.96 -9.07
C ASP A 172 6.50 -16.61 -9.86
N SER A 173 6.51 -16.48 -11.19
CA SER A 173 5.47 -17.03 -12.06
C SER A 173 6.11 -17.76 -13.25
N SER A 174 5.98 -19.08 -13.27
CA SER A 174 6.31 -19.93 -14.44
C SER A 174 7.69 -19.66 -15.08
N GLY A 175 8.71 -19.33 -14.28
CA GLY A 175 10.08 -19.10 -14.74
C GLY A 175 10.43 -17.64 -15.07
N ASP A 176 9.43 -16.74 -15.12
CA ASP A 176 9.66 -15.30 -15.18
C ASP A 176 9.41 -14.67 -13.81
N GLN A 177 10.26 -13.72 -13.43
CA GLN A 177 10.02 -12.88 -12.27
C GLN A 177 9.22 -11.64 -12.71
N LEU A 178 8.10 -11.41 -12.04
CA LEU A 178 7.35 -10.16 -12.11
C LEU A 178 7.70 -9.35 -10.88
N VAL A 179 8.18 -8.12 -11.11
CA VAL A 179 8.55 -7.19 -10.04
C VAL A 179 7.80 -5.90 -10.26
N TRP A 180 7.22 -5.36 -9.20
CA TRP A 180 6.59 -4.05 -9.24
C TRP A 180 6.78 -3.33 -7.93
N GLY A 181 6.69 -2.02 -7.97
CA GLY A 181 6.97 -1.20 -6.81
C GLY A 181 6.39 0.20 -6.91
N ARG A 182 6.60 0.93 -5.84
CA ARG A 182 6.36 2.36 -5.75
C ARG A 182 7.59 3.02 -5.16
N ASP A 183 8.04 4.08 -5.81
CA ASP A 183 9.16 4.88 -5.31
C ASP A 183 8.71 5.92 -4.27
N ALA A 184 9.65 6.71 -3.77
CA ALA A 184 9.39 7.72 -2.75
C ALA A 184 8.52 8.89 -3.26
N GLN A 185 8.46 9.09 -4.58
CA GLN A 185 7.62 10.11 -5.23
C GLN A 185 6.19 9.62 -5.48
N GLY A 186 5.92 8.35 -5.18
CA GLY A 186 4.62 7.73 -5.36
C GLY A 186 4.39 7.20 -6.78
N ALA A 187 5.39 7.23 -7.66
CA ALA A 187 5.27 6.63 -8.98
C ALA A 187 5.24 5.10 -8.84
N VAL A 188 4.28 4.47 -9.52
CA VAL A 188 4.15 3.02 -9.57
C VAL A 188 4.81 2.52 -10.84
N TRP A 189 5.66 1.52 -10.70
CA TRP A 189 6.37 0.90 -11.80
C TRP A 189 6.23 -0.61 -11.74
N PHE A 190 6.35 -1.27 -12.88
CA PHE A 190 6.44 -2.73 -12.94
C PHE A 190 7.27 -3.18 -14.13
N THR A 191 7.90 -4.34 -13.98
CA THR A 191 8.67 -5.01 -15.02
C THR A 191 8.28 -6.49 -15.11
N LEU A 192 8.24 -6.96 -16.35
CA LEU A 192 8.07 -8.38 -16.68
C LEU A 192 9.44 -8.87 -17.16
N SER A 193 10.08 -9.79 -16.41
CA SER A 193 11.42 -10.34 -16.71
C SER A 193 12.62 -9.36 -16.65
N GLY A 194 12.42 -8.08 -16.31
CA GLY A 194 13.48 -7.06 -16.24
C GLY A 194 13.87 -6.44 -17.59
N LYS A 195 13.26 -6.84 -18.71
CA LYS A 195 13.62 -6.35 -20.07
C LYS A 195 12.98 -5.02 -20.43
N SER A 196 11.84 -4.72 -19.84
CA SER A 196 11.14 -3.45 -20.01
C SER A 196 10.38 -3.14 -18.73
N ALA A 197 10.21 -1.85 -18.43
CA ALA A 197 9.32 -1.40 -17.38
C ALA A 197 8.29 -0.41 -17.91
N ALA A 198 7.11 -0.44 -17.33
CA ALA A 198 6.16 0.66 -17.43
C ALA A 198 6.21 1.47 -16.12
N ILE A 199 6.26 2.79 -16.26
CA ILE A 199 6.31 3.72 -15.13
C ILE A 199 5.09 4.65 -15.24
N PHE A 200 4.40 4.79 -14.11
CA PHE A 200 3.24 5.66 -13.92
C PHE A 200 3.53 6.59 -12.75
N ALA A 201 3.75 7.88 -13.01
CA ALA A 201 3.79 8.91 -11.97
C ALA A 201 2.52 8.88 -11.11
N ALA A 202 2.61 9.39 -9.88
CA ALA A 202 1.54 9.29 -8.88
C ALA A 202 0.16 9.79 -9.38
N ASN A 203 0.15 10.81 -10.24
CA ASN A 203 -1.05 11.42 -10.82
C ASN A 203 -1.48 10.81 -12.18
N GLU A 204 -0.82 9.76 -12.65
CA GLU A 204 -1.20 9.05 -13.88
C GLU A 204 -1.48 7.57 -13.63
N ILE A 205 -1.54 7.13 -12.36
CA ILE A 205 -1.83 5.75 -12.01
C ILE A 205 -3.26 5.42 -12.48
N PRO A 206 -3.43 4.43 -13.38
CA PRO A 206 -4.75 3.98 -13.80
C PRO A 206 -5.57 3.43 -12.64
N ASP A 207 -6.88 3.66 -12.61
CA ASP A 207 -7.79 3.13 -11.57
C ASP A 207 -7.61 1.61 -11.35
N VAL A 208 -7.42 0.85 -12.43
CA VAL A 208 -7.20 -0.60 -12.34
C VAL A 208 -5.88 -0.97 -11.65
N LEU A 209 -4.84 -0.16 -11.83
CA LEU A 209 -3.54 -0.37 -11.17
C LEU A 209 -3.62 0.12 -9.71
N GLN A 210 -4.38 1.18 -9.45
CA GLN A 210 -4.69 1.64 -8.10
C GLN A 210 -5.49 0.58 -7.31
N ASP A 211 -6.50 -0.04 -7.92
CA ASP A 211 -7.25 -1.17 -7.34
C ASP A 211 -6.30 -2.32 -6.94
N VAL A 212 -5.28 -2.61 -7.78
CA VAL A 212 -4.27 -3.65 -7.49
C VAL A 212 -3.34 -3.21 -6.34
N CYS A 213 -2.91 -1.95 -6.31
CA CYS A 213 -2.18 -1.36 -5.19
C CYS A 213 -2.94 -1.52 -3.88
N ASP A 214 -4.19 -1.06 -3.85
CA ASP A 214 -5.05 -1.12 -2.68
C ASP A 214 -5.32 -2.55 -2.22
N LEU A 215 -5.42 -3.48 -3.17
CA LEU A 215 -5.54 -4.89 -2.85
C LEU A 215 -4.24 -5.39 -2.19
N ARG A 216 -3.10 -5.32 -2.87
CA ARG A 216 -1.91 -6.13 -2.55
C ARG A 216 -0.88 -5.49 -1.62
N ILE A 217 -0.97 -4.19 -1.35
CA ILE A 217 0.02 -3.46 -0.53
C ILE A 217 -0.49 -3.33 0.90
N LEU A 218 0.42 -3.46 1.87
CA LEU A 218 0.17 -3.14 3.26
C LEU A 218 0.83 -1.81 3.63
N ASP A 219 0.02 -0.76 3.74
CA ASP A 219 0.41 0.44 4.46
C ASP A 219 0.06 0.24 5.94
N VAL A 220 1.06 -0.21 6.71
CA VAL A 220 0.88 -0.55 8.13
C VAL A 220 0.49 0.69 8.93
N THR A 221 1.12 1.83 8.67
CA THR A 221 0.89 3.06 9.44
C THR A 221 -0.55 3.54 9.26
N THR A 222 -1.00 3.68 8.01
CA THR A 222 -2.38 4.09 7.70
C THR A 222 -3.39 3.06 8.20
N MET A 223 -3.05 1.76 8.13
CA MET A 223 -3.90 0.70 8.69
C MET A 223 -4.06 0.88 10.20
N LEU A 224 -2.98 0.95 10.98
CA LEU A 224 -3.04 1.07 12.45
C LEU A 224 -3.77 2.35 12.88
N GLU A 225 -3.56 3.47 12.19
CA GLU A 225 -4.30 4.72 12.43
C GLU A 225 -5.80 4.55 12.18
N SER A 226 -6.19 3.85 11.11
CA SER A 226 -7.60 3.52 10.86
C SER A 226 -8.16 2.60 11.94
N LEU A 227 -7.40 1.58 12.38
CA LEU A 227 -7.83 0.66 13.44
C LEU A 227 -8.14 1.41 14.75
N LEU A 228 -7.29 2.36 15.14
CA LEU A 228 -7.49 3.16 16.35
C LEU A 228 -8.73 4.07 16.25
N ARG A 229 -9.03 4.58 15.06
CA ARG A 229 -10.11 5.56 14.84
C ARG A 229 -11.46 4.90 14.60
N ASP A 230 -11.50 3.91 13.71
CA ASP A 230 -12.73 3.44 13.06
C ASP A 230 -13.18 2.03 13.51
N TYR A 231 -12.40 1.35 14.36
CA TYR A 231 -12.62 -0.05 14.74
C TYR A 231 -12.76 -0.24 16.25
N ASP A 232 -13.44 -1.31 16.61
CA ASP A 232 -13.44 -1.88 17.95
C ASP A 232 -12.36 -2.95 18.05
N LEU A 233 -11.45 -2.79 19.01
CA LEU A 233 -10.29 -3.65 19.18
C LEU A 233 -10.49 -4.61 20.35
N LYS A 234 -10.26 -5.90 20.13
CA LYS A 234 -10.36 -6.94 21.15
C LYS A 234 -9.18 -7.90 21.06
N TYR A 235 -8.65 -8.31 22.20
CA TYR A 235 -7.73 -9.43 22.22
C TYR A 235 -8.48 -10.72 21.91
N THR A 236 -7.98 -11.50 20.96
CA THR A 236 -8.45 -12.86 20.69
C THR A 236 -7.52 -13.89 21.32
N ASP A 237 -6.24 -13.56 21.40
CA ASP A 237 -5.22 -14.40 22.02
C ASP A 237 -4.13 -13.55 22.69
N ARG A 238 -3.53 -14.10 23.74
CA ARG A 238 -2.47 -13.48 24.54
C ARG A 238 -1.49 -14.57 24.98
N GLU A 239 -0.50 -14.82 24.14
CA GLU A 239 0.67 -15.61 24.52
C GLU A 239 1.76 -14.69 25.08
N ASP A 240 2.68 -15.24 25.87
CA ASP A 240 3.64 -14.47 26.69
C ASP A 240 4.44 -13.38 25.92
N SER A 241 4.67 -13.56 24.62
CA SER A 241 5.33 -12.56 23.77
C SER A 241 4.54 -12.13 22.55
N ASN A 242 3.40 -12.75 22.25
CA ASN A 242 2.62 -12.50 21.05
C ASN A 242 1.16 -12.25 21.43
N HIS A 243 0.65 -11.07 21.10
CA HIS A 243 -0.76 -10.73 21.31
C HIS A 243 -1.47 -10.65 19.98
N THR A 244 -2.62 -11.33 19.87
CA THR A 244 -3.49 -11.25 18.71
C THR A 244 -4.68 -10.34 19.00
N ILE A 245 -4.88 -9.35 18.14
CA ILE A 245 -5.96 -8.37 18.22
C ILE A 245 -6.85 -8.54 17.00
N LEU A 246 -8.15 -8.74 17.24
CA LEU A 246 -9.19 -8.62 16.24
C LEU A 246 -9.76 -7.19 16.28
N ALA A 247 -9.77 -6.55 15.13
CA ALA A 247 -10.38 -5.26 14.89
C ALA A 247 -11.60 -5.44 13.99
N SER A 248 -12.78 -5.04 14.49
CA SER A 248 -14.04 -5.05 13.73
C SER A 248 -14.51 -3.62 13.47
N PRO A 249 -14.94 -3.29 12.24
CA PRO A 249 -15.35 -1.93 11.91
C PRO A 249 -16.58 -1.52 12.73
N ARG A 250 -16.58 -0.28 13.25
CA ARG A 250 -17.74 0.25 13.98
C ARG A 250 -18.93 0.44 13.04
N PRO A 251 -20.16 0.04 13.40
CA PRO A 251 -21.33 0.14 12.53
C PRO A 251 -21.62 1.56 12.04
N ASP A 252 -21.32 2.54 12.90
CA ASP A 252 -21.70 3.95 12.71
C ASP A 252 -20.74 4.70 11.76
N LEU A 253 -19.58 4.13 11.47
CA LEU A 253 -18.48 4.73 10.70
C LEU A 253 -18.30 4.03 9.34
N SER A 254 -19.43 3.82 8.64
CA SER A 254 -19.66 2.99 7.42
C SER A 254 -18.69 3.13 6.21
N ASN A 255 -17.58 3.87 6.29
CA ASN A 255 -16.63 4.06 5.20
C ASN A 255 -15.28 3.37 5.43
N SER A 256 -15.23 2.35 6.29
CA SER A 256 -14.02 1.55 6.51
C SER A 256 -13.48 0.93 5.22
N LYS A 257 -12.19 1.15 4.95
CA LYS A 257 -11.48 0.57 3.79
C LYS A 257 -11.36 -0.96 3.90
N TYR A 258 -11.41 -1.49 5.12
CA TYR A 258 -11.24 -2.91 5.42
C TYR A 258 -12.48 -3.45 6.14
N GLY A 259 -12.70 -4.77 6.01
CA GLY A 259 -13.61 -5.52 6.85
C GLY A 259 -12.92 -5.86 8.17
N ASN A 260 -13.06 -7.07 8.68
CA ASN A 260 -12.29 -7.47 9.86
C ASN A 260 -10.78 -7.46 9.57
N VAL A 261 -10.01 -7.06 10.58
CA VAL A 261 -8.55 -7.09 10.56
C VAL A 261 -8.07 -7.82 11.81
N GLU A 262 -7.26 -8.86 11.62
CA GLU A 262 -6.55 -9.55 12.69
C GLU A 262 -5.07 -9.20 12.60
N ILE A 263 -4.48 -8.76 13.71
CA ILE A 263 -3.06 -8.45 13.82
C ILE A 263 -2.43 -9.23 14.97
N GLU A 264 -1.28 -9.82 14.71
CA GLU A 264 -0.44 -10.48 15.70
C GLU A 264 0.79 -9.62 15.95
N ILE A 265 0.97 -9.15 17.18
CA ILE A 265 2.02 -8.21 17.59
C ILE A 265 2.96 -8.91 18.58
N ASP A 266 4.25 -8.89 18.27
CA ASP A 266 5.30 -9.24 19.21
C ASP A 266 5.44 -8.09 20.24
N THR A 267 5.10 -8.36 21.49
CA THR A 267 5.02 -7.33 22.54
C THR A 267 6.37 -6.81 22.99
N ARG A 268 7.46 -7.57 22.73
CA ARG A 268 8.83 -7.19 23.08
C ARG A 268 9.40 -6.24 22.05
N SER A 269 9.29 -6.60 20.76
CA SER A 269 9.81 -5.79 19.67
C SER A 269 8.84 -4.70 19.19
N GLY A 270 7.55 -4.84 19.50
CA GLY A 270 6.49 -3.98 18.98
C GLY A 270 6.16 -4.24 17.51
N LEU A 271 6.78 -5.24 16.88
CA LEU A 271 6.62 -5.54 15.46
C LEU A 271 5.37 -6.39 15.21
N ILE A 272 4.72 -6.15 14.07
CA ILE A 272 3.61 -6.96 13.60
C ILE A 272 4.17 -8.19 12.89
N ARG A 273 3.93 -9.37 13.47
CA ARG A 273 4.33 -10.67 12.92
C ARG A 273 3.40 -11.14 11.84
N ARG A 274 2.10 -10.93 12.01
CA ARG A 274 1.08 -11.32 11.04
C ARG A 274 -0.05 -10.30 10.98
N VAL A 275 -0.54 -10.05 9.77
CA VAL A 275 -1.78 -9.32 9.52
C VAL A 275 -2.65 -10.19 8.63
N SER A 276 -3.93 -10.32 8.96
CA SER A 276 -4.95 -10.83 8.04
C SER A 276 -6.05 -9.79 7.95
N LEU A 277 -6.39 -9.35 6.74
CA LEU A 277 -7.40 -8.32 6.55
C LEU A 277 -8.38 -8.68 5.44
N GLU A 278 -9.63 -8.29 5.62
CA GLU A 278 -10.66 -8.35 4.60
C GLU A 278 -10.63 -7.07 3.76
N ARG A 279 -10.42 -7.20 2.46
CA ARG A 279 -10.55 -6.08 1.51
C ARG A 279 -11.98 -5.98 1.03
N LEU A 280 -12.56 -4.78 1.11
CA LEU A 280 -13.94 -4.54 0.73
C LEU A 280 -14.02 -3.85 -0.64
N ARG A 281 -15.02 -4.23 -1.44
CA ARG A 281 -15.49 -3.46 -2.60
C ARG A 281 -17.00 -3.34 -2.53
N ALA A 282 -17.52 -2.11 -2.52
CA ALA A 282 -18.95 -1.86 -2.34
C ALA A 282 -19.57 -2.64 -1.15
N LYS A 283 -18.87 -2.60 0.01
CA LYS A 283 -19.23 -3.28 1.26
C LYS A 283 -19.27 -4.82 1.20
N ARG A 284 -18.76 -5.44 0.14
CA ARG A 284 -18.59 -6.89 0.03
C ARG A 284 -17.12 -7.25 0.15
N VAL A 285 -16.82 -8.34 0.85
CA VAL A 285 -15.46 -8.87 0.92
C VAL A 285 -15.07 -9.34 -0.48
N LEU A 286 -13.97 -8.79 -0.98
CA LEU A 286 -13.38 -9.11 -2.27
C LEU A 286 -12.31 -10.19 -2.10
N ALA A 287 -11.48 -10.04 -1.07
CA ALA A 287 -10.41 -10.96 -0.73
C ALA A 287 -10.03 -10.84 0.74
N VAL A 288 -9.48 -11.92 1.29
CA VAL A 288 -8.71 -11.93 2.52
C VAL A 288 -7.24 -11.95 2.15
N ILE A 289 -6.45 -11.05 2.75
CA ILE A 289 -5.04 -10.91 2.44
C ILE A 289 -4.26 -11.05 3.74
N SER A 290 -3.30 -11.96 3.73
CA SER A 290 -2.44 -12.23 4.86
C SER A 290 -1.02 -11.79 4.55
N PHE A 291 -0.41 -11.06 5.49
CA PHE A 291 0.97 -10.62 5.47
C PHE A 291 1.68 -11.25 6.67
N SER A 292 2.76 -11.98 6.45
CA SER A 292 3.58 -12.58 7.51
C SER A 292 4.99 -12.00 7.43
N LEU A 293 5.47 -11.39 8.52
CA LEU A 293 6.79 -10.79 8.58
C LEU A 293 7.87 -11.88 8.48
N GLU A 294 8.68 -11.84 7.42
CA GLU A 294 9.82 -12.74 7.24
C GLU A 294 11.12 -12.13 7.77
N GLU A 295 11.36 -10.86 7.46
CA GLU A 295 12.65 -10.22 7.69
C GLU A 295 12.49 -8.71 7.94
N THR A 296 13.40 -8.16 8.75
CA THR A 296 13.64 -6.71 8.88
C THR A 296 15.08 -6.41 8.49
N GLN A 297 15.29 -5.57 7.50
CA GLN A 297 16.64 -5.23 7.00
C GLN A 297 16.67 -3.74 6.63
N ASN A 298 17.86 -3.15 6.55
CA ASN A 298 18.04 -1.83 5.93
C ASN A 298 18.53 -2.03 4.49
N ARG A 299 17.79 -1.49 3.53
CA ARG A 299 18.02 -1.48 2.09
C ARG A 299 18.50 -0.09 1.67
N GLU A 300 19.20 -0.03 0.55
CA GLU A 300 19.51 1.25 -0.07
C GLU A 300 18.24 1.85 -0.68
N ASP A 301 18.15 3.19 -0.77
CA ASP A 301 16.97 3.85 -1.35
C ASP A 301 16.73 3.42 -2.82
N SER A 302 17.83 3.19 -3.55
CA SER A 302 17.84 2.67 -4.92
C SER A 302 17.09 1.34 -5.06
N PHE A 303 16.94 0.56 -3.99
CA PHE A 303 16.18 -0.68 -4.00
C PHE A 303 14.71 -0.47 -4.39
N TYR A 304 14.14 0.70 -4.10
CA TYR A 304 12.74 1.03 -4.44
C TYR A 304 12.59 1.67 -5.82
N GLU A 305 13.70 1.93 -6.50
CA GLU A 305 13.71 2.50 -7.85
C GLU A 305 13.64 1.41 -8.92
N VAL A 306 12.85 1.65 -9.96
CA VAL A 306 12.68 0.75 -11.11
C VAL A 306 14.01 0.31 -11.73
N ARG A 307 15.02 1.20 -11.74
CA ARG A 307 16.28 1.00 -12.43
C ARG A 307 17.12 -0.14 -11.84
N THR A 308 16.97 -0.41 -10.55
CA THR A 308 17.64 -1.50 -9.85
C THR A 308 17.07 -2.88 -10.24
N HIS A 309 15.84 -2.91 -10.78
CA HIS A 309 15.15 -4.15 -11.16
C HIS A 309 15.14 -4.39 -12.67
N LEU A 310 15.88 -3.56 -13.43
CA LEU A 310 15.97 -3.65 -14.88
C LEU A 310 17.31 -4.23 -15.32
N GLN A 311 17.28 -4.99 -16.43
CA GLN A 311 18.48 -5.43 -17.10
C GLN A 311 19.22 -4.22 -17.72
N PRO A 312 20.55 -4.30 -17.91
CA PRO A 312 21.28 -3.29 -18.65
C PRO A 312 20.65 -3.07 -20.03
N ASN A 313 20.42 -1.82 -20.41
CA ASN A 313 19.77 -1.40 -21.67
C ASN A 313 18.27 -1.77 -21.80
N ALA A 314 17.59 -2.13 -20.71
CA ALA A 314 16.15 -2.29 -20.74
C ALA A 314 15.42 -0.96 -21.03
N ASP A 315 14.28 -1.07 -21.73
CA ASP A 315 13.42 0.07 -22.03
C ASP A 315 12.60 0.48 -20.79
N ALA A 316 12.68 1.75 -20.40
CA ALA A 316 11.79 2.35 -19.41
C ALA A 316 10.71 3.18 -20.13
N LEU A 317 9.46 2.73 -20.09
CA LEU A 317 8.34 3.36 -20.75
C LEU A 317 7.64 4.32 -19.80
N GLU A 318 7.99 5.60 -19.91
CA GLU A 318 7.41 6.71 -19.15
C GLU A 318 6.29 7.41 -19.94
N ARG A 319 5.68 8.44 -19.32
CA ARG A 319 4.68 9.28 -19.97
C ARG A 319 5.21 9.89 -21.27
N GLY A 320 4.41 9.78 -22.34
CA GLY A 320 4.74 10.34 -23.65
C GLY A 320 5.69 9.48 -24.51
N ILE A 321 6.16 8.34 -24.01
CA ILE A 321 7.01 7.41 -24.77
C ILE A 321 6.32 6.06 -24.88
N GLY A 322 5.97 5.66 -26.11
CA GLY A 322 5.48 4.31 -26.40
C GLY A 322 4.17 3.96 -25.70
N PHE A 323 3.17 4.86 -25.74
CA PHE A 323 1.88 4.69 -25.07
C PHE A 323 1.23 3.31 -25.32
N GLY A 324 1.21 2.86 -26.58
CA GLY A 324 0.72 1.52 -26.95
C GLY A 324 1.47 0.40 -26.22
N ARG A 325 2.82 0.43 -26.26
CA ARG A 325 3.67 -0.55 -25.55
C ARG A 325 3.46 -0.52 -24.04
N ARG A 326 3.31 0.66 -23.43
CA ARG A 326 3.06 0.83 -21.99
C ARG A 326 1.72 0.19 -21.59
N SER A 327 0.68 0.42 -22.39
CA SER A 327 -0.66 -0.13 -22.20
C SER A 327 -0.72 -1.64 -22.43
N ASP A 328 0.11 -2.18 -23.31
CA ASP A 328 0.25 -3.63 -23.53
C ASP A 328 0.98 -4.31 -22.37
N LEU A 329 2.07 -3.71 -21.87
CA LEU A 329 2.74 -4.19 -20.66
C LEU A 329 1.80 -4.18 -19.44
N LEU A 330 0.96 -3.15 -19.28
CA LEU A 330 -0.03 -3.11 -18.21
C LEU A 330 -1.03 -4.26 -18.32
N ARG A 331 -1.52 -4.55 -19.53
CA ARG A 331 -2.44 -5.66 -19.77
C ARG A 331 -1.78 -7.00 -19.41
N GLU A 332 -0.55 -7.22 -19.85
CA GLU A 332 0.21 -8.44 -19.58
C GLU A 332 0.49 -8.60 -18.07
N PHE A 333 0.89 -7.52 -17.40
CA PHE A 333 1.06 -7.46 -15.96
C PHE A 333 -0.21 -7.88 -15.20
N LEU A 334 -1.36 -7.28 -15.54
CA LEU A 334 -2.64 -7.62 -14.93
C LEU A 334 -3.06 -9.08 -15.18
N GLN A 335 -2.75 -9.62 -16.35
CA GLN A 335 -3.00 -11.03 -16.67
C GLN A 335 -2.14 -11.96 -15.81
N LYS A 336 -0.83 -11.71 -15.71
CA LYS A 336 0.10 -12.50 -14.87
C LYS A 336 -0.27 -12.43 -13.38
N LEU A 337 -0.72 -11.28 -12.88
CA LEU A 337 -1.20 -11.14 -11.50
C LEU A 337 -2.49 -11.91 -11.19
N ARG A 338 -3.36 -12.13 -12.19
CA ARG A 338 -4.61 -12.92 -12.03
C ARG A 338 -4.37 -14.41 -12.13
N PHE A 339 -3.38 -14.85 -12.93
CA PHE A 339 -3.13 -16.25 -13.23
C PHE A 339 -1.63 -16.61 -13.16
N PRO A 340 -0.98 -16.52 -11.98
CA PRO A 340 0.45 -16.74 -11.88
C PRO A 340 0.90 -18.18 -12.22
N ASN A 341 -0.04 -19.13 -12.33
CA ASN A 341 0.24 -20.56 -12.44
C ASN A 341 -0.60 -21.26 -13.53
N ALA A 342 -1.12 -20.51 -14.52
CA ALA A 342 -1.76 -21.12 -15.69
C ALA A 342 -0.67 -21.42 -16.74
N THR A 343 -0.13 -22.63 -16.73
CA THR A 343 0.61 -23.16 -17.88
C THR A 343 -0.35 -23.26 -19.08
N PRO A 344 0.06 -22.86 -20.30
CA PRO A 344 -0.75 -23.02 -21.51
C PRO A 344 -1.04 -24.49 -21.84
#